data_AF-A0A9D4TTU5-F1
#
_entry.id   AF-A0A9D4TTU5-F1
#
_cell.length_a   1.000
_cell.length_b   1.000
_cell.length_c   1.000
_cell.angle_alpha   90.00
_cell.angle_beta   90.00
_cell.angle_gamma   90.00
#
_symmetry.space_group_name_H-M   'P 1'
#
loop_
_entity.id
_entity.type
_entity.pdbx_description
1 polymer ?
#
loop_
_entity_poly.entity_id
_entity_poly.type
_entity_poly.pdbx_seq_one_letter_code
_entity_poly.pdbx_strand_id
1 'polypeptide(L)'
;MVRRALQQPYGGADGLQAQAVCATLATDPGLQPLLPYLVPMLADEVGRRLVHAGHLQLMLSATHALLRNPHLRLVPYIHHVLPAVLSCLLARNIGGVAADHWVVRDQAAEVLRHIARQSQQHSDEFSMALARVQSTLMGSLFEKAPETQYGSLVGLMAFGVPVLLHAVVPSVKRYSHLFHGTNGCSHANLELRAALMTVLGRCMAWQHGAYADVVWRAVSDAGLVQAVGAIAPAPEVHL
;
A
#
# COMPACT_ATOMS: atom_id res chain seq x y z
N MET A 1 17.64 -21.11 11.97
CA MET A 1 17.34 -20.12 13.02
C MET A 1 16.32 -19.08 12.56
N VAL A 2 16.53 -18.40 11.42
CA VAL A 2 15.61 -17.38 10.86
C VAL A 2 14.16 -17.88 10.71
N ARG A 3 13.95 -19.08 10.13
CA ARG A 3 12.59 -19.64 9.98
C ARG A 3 11.86 -19.88 11.31
N ARG A 4 12.57 -20.31 12.36
CA ARG A 4 11.97 -20.48 13.70
C ARG A 4 11.63 -19.13 14.33
N ALA A 5 12.50 -18.12 14.19
CA ALA A 5 12.24 -16.78 14.69
C ALA A 5 11.03 -16.11 14.01
N LEU A 6 10.85 -16.35 12.70
CA LEU A 6 9.73 -15.81 11.92
C LEU A 6 8.38 -16.54 12.16
N GLN A 7 8.40 -17.74 12.73
CA GLN A 7 7.20 -18.56 12.98
C GLN A 7 6.65 -18.44 14.42
N GLN A 8 7.34 -17.78 15.36
CA GLN A 8 6.89 -17.61 16.75
C GLN A 8 5.77 -16.56 16.86
N PRO A 9 4.73 -16.77 17.69
CA PRO A 9 3.69 -15.77 17.95
C PRO A 9 4.27 -14.50 18.58
N TYR A 10 3.87 -13.35 18.04
CA TYR A 10 4.35 -12.02 18.44
C TYR A 10 4.03 -11.74 19.92
N GLY A 11 4.98 -11.96 20.82
CA GLY A 11 4.96 -11.56 22.23
C GLY A 11 6.04 -10.52 22.53
N GLY A 12 5.83 -9.65 23.52
CA GLY A 12 6.64 -8.43 23.73
C GLY A 12 8.17 -8.61 23.87
N ALA A 13 8.66 -9.79 24.27
CA ALA A 13 10.10 -10.10 24.31
C ALA A 13 10.67 -10.54 22.93
N ASP A 14 9.82 -11.09 22.07
CA ASP A 14 10.18 -11.56 20.72
C ASP A 14 10.31 -10.40 19.73
N GLY A 15 9.70 -9.24 20.02
CA GLY A 15 9.82 -8.02 19.21
C GLY A 15 11.26 -7.54 19.06
N LEU A 16 12.08 -7.66 20.11
CA LEU A 16 13.51 -7.32 20.05
C LEU A 16 14.29 -8.31 19.20
N GLN A 17 13.97 -9.60 19.28
CA GLN A 17 14.60 -10.63 18.44
C GLN A 17 14.21 -10.45 16.97
N ALA A 18 12.94 -10.15 16.70
CA ALA A 18 12.44 -9.81 15.38
C ALA A 18 13.16 -8.60 14.76
N GLN A 19 13.36 -7.53 15.54
CA GLN A 19 14.10 -6.36 15.09
C GLN A 19 15.58 -6.68 14.82
N ALA A 20 16.23 -7.46 15.69
CA ALA A 20 17.60 -7.90 15.48
C ALA A 20 17.74 -8.72 14.19
N VAL A 21 16.80 -9.66 13.96
CA VAL A 21 16.75 -10.43 12.70
C VAL A 21 16.58 -9.52 11.50
N CYS A 22 15.67 -8.54 11.55
CA CYS A 22 15.48 -7.59 10.44
C CYS A 22 16.74 -6.74 10.18
N ALA A 23 17.44 -6.30 11.23
CA ALA A 23 18.68 -5.55 11.09
C ALA A 23 19.77 -6.39 10.40
N THR A 24 19.91 -7.66 10.82
CA THR A 24 20.82 -8.62 10.20
C THR A 24 20.47 -8.87 8.72
N LEU A 25 19.20 -9.08 8.39
CA LEU A 25 18.74 -9.26 6.99
C LEU A 25 19.05 -8.04 6.09
N ALA A 26 19.02 -6.84 6.66
CA ALA A 26 19.30 -5.60 5.93
C ALA A 26 20.79 -5.39 5.62
N THR A 27 21.70 -5.98 6.39
CA THR A 27 23.15 -5.74 6.27
C THR A 27 23.90 -6.94 5.67
N ASP A 28 23.43 -8.17 5.87
CA ASP A 28 24.20 -9.36 5.52
C ASP A 28 24.31 -9.59 3.99
N PRO A 29 25.52 -9.59 3.42
CA PRO A 29 25.73 -9.87 1.99
C PRO A 29 25.70 -11.39 1.68
N GLY A 30 25.91 -12.25 2.68
CA GLY A 30 25.96 -13.71 2.53
C GLY A 30 24.60 -14.39 2.29
N LEU A 31 23.51 -13.63 2.24
CA LEU A 31 22.14 -14.15 2.09
C LEU A 31 21.72 -14.37 0.64
N GLN A 32 22.46 -13.84 -0.34
CA GLN A 32 22.13 -13.98 -1.76
C GLN A 32 21.86 -15.44 -2.20
N PRO A 33 22.66 -16.47 -1.85
CA PRO A 33 22.38 -17.86 -2.23
C PRO A 33 21.13 -18.45 -1.55
N LEU A 34 20.64 -17.84 -0.47
CA LEU A 34 19.46 -18.32 0.28
C LEU A 34 18.14 -17.67 -0.20
N LEU A 35 18.21 -16.55 -0.94
CA LEU A 35 17.04 -15.89 -1.52
C LEU A 35 16.04 -16.80 -2.25
N PRO A 36 16.46 -17.75 -3.12
CA PRO A 36 15.51 -18.61 -3.82
C PRO A 36 14.66 -19.48 -2.90
N TYR A 37 15.10 -19.73 -1.67
CA TYR A 37 14.34 -20.47 -0.67
C TYR A 37 13.60 -19.55 0.29
N LEU A 38 14.19 -18.39 0.62
CA LEU A 38 13.62 -17.43 1.56
C LEU A 38 12.42 -16.70 0.98
N VAL A 39 12.49 -16.21 -0.27
CA VAL A 39 11.42 -15.40 -0.84
C VAL A 39 10.11 -16.19 -1.03
N PRO A 40 10.12 -17.41 -1.62
CA PRO A 40 8.89 -18.21 -1.72
C PRO A 40 8.35 -18.61 -0.35
N MET A 41 9.23 -18.91 0.61
CA MET A 41 8.81 -19.24 1.98
C MET A 41 8.09 -18.06 2.65
N LEU A 42 8.60 -16.84 2.48
CA LEU A 42 7.92 -15.63 2.97
C LEU A 42 6.57 -15.42 2.27
N ALA A 43 6.51 -15.58 0.95
CA ALA A 43 5.28 -15.43 0.18
C ALA A 43 4.20 -16.45 0.59
N ASP A 44 4.59 -17.71 0.80
CA ASP A 44 3.68 -18.78 1.24
C ASP A 44 3.18 -18.55 2.67
N GLU A 45 4.05 -18.14 3.60
CA GLU A 45 3.65 -17.86 4.99
C GLU A 45 2.69 -16.67 5.06
N VAL A 46 2.92 -15.62 4.25
CA VAL A 46 1.98 -14.49 4.10
C VAL A 46 0.62 -14.97 3.61
N GLY A 47 0.57 -15.84 2.59
CA GLY A 47 -0.69 -16.38 2.07
C GLY A 47 -1.43 -17.30 3.05
N ARG A 48 -0.70 -18.12 3.83
CA ARG A 48 -1.29 -19.06 4.80
C ARG A 48 -1.75 -18.40 6.10
N ARG A 49 -1.11 -17.31 6.52
CA ARG A 49 -1.31 -16.70 7.85
C ARG A 49 -1.99 -15.32 7.82
N LEU A 50 -2.93 -15.11 6.90
CA LEU A 50 -3.73 -13.88 6.84
C LEU A 50 -4.58 -13.62 8.11
N VAL A 51 -4.76 -14.63 8.96
CA VAL A 51 -5.54 -14.57 10.20
C VAL A 51 -4.75 -13.93 11.37
N HIS A 52 -3.43 -13.83 11.29
CA HIS A 52 -2.59 -13.28 12.37
C HIS A 52 -1.88 -12.00 11.95
N ALA A 53 -2.45 -10.84 12.32
CA ALA A 53 -1.92 -9.53 11.93
C ALA A 53 -0.48 -9.29 12.42
N GLY A 54 -0.13 -9.71 13.64
CA GLY A 54 1.22 -9.52 14.19
C GLY A 54 2.32 -10.28 13.41
N HIS A 55 2.04 -11.52 13.00
CA HIS A 55 2.95 -12.27 12.13
C HIS A 55 3.11 -11.61 10.76
N LEU A 56 2.01 -11.08 10.22
CA LEU A 56 2.04 -10.42 8.92
C LEU A 56 2.88 -9.15 8.94
N GLN A 57 2.79 -8.35 10.01
CA GLN A 57 3.68 -7.20 10.23
C GLN A 57 5.14 -7.62 10.23
N LEU A 58 5.48 -8.69 10.96
CA LEU A 58 6.85 -9.22 10.96
C LEU A 58 7.33 -9.62 9.57
N MET A 59 6.51 -10.34 8.80
CA MET A 59 6.87 -10.79 7.45
C MET A 59 7.07 -9.60 6.52
N LEU A 60 6.22 -8.57 6.62
CA LEU A 60 6.36 -7.34 5.84
C LEU A 60 7.61 -6.56 6.25
N SER A 61 7.91 -6.45 7.54
CA SER A 61 9.15 -5.82 8.03
C SER A 61 10.40 -6.57 7.58
N ALA A 62 10.39 -7.91 7.61
CA ALA A 62 11.48 -8.73 7.10
C ALA A 62 11.65 -8.57 5.58
N THR A 63 10.54 -8.55 4.83
CA THR A 63 10.55 -8.31 3.38
C THR A 63 11.10 -6.91 3.05
N HIS A 64 10.69 -5.90 3.83
CA HIS A 64 11.20 -4.55 3.70
C HIS A 64 12.71 -4.46 3.98
N ALA A 65 13.19 -5.15 5.03
CA ALA A 65 14.60 -5.22 5.36
C ALA A 65 15.42 -5.87 4.24
N LEU A 66 14.93 -6.96 3.66
CA LEU A 66 15.55 -7.61 2.49
C LEU A 66 15.64 -6.64 1.31
N LEU A 67 14.57 -5.90 1.01
CA LEU A 67 14.53 -4.93 -0.10
C LEU A 67 15.42 -3.71 0.10
N ARG A 68 15.75 -3.36 1.36
CA ARG A 68 16.68 -2.27 1.69
C ARG A 68 18.14 -2.67 1.56
N ASN A 69 18.45 -3.96 1.51
CA ASN A 69 19.82 -4.43 1.44
C ASN A 69 20.40 -4.20 0.02
N PRO A 70 21.44 -3.35 -0.15
CA PRO A 70 22.00 -3.04 -1.46
C PRO A 70 22.81 -4.21 -2.06
N HIS A 71 23.22 -5.18 -1.23
CA HIS A 71 24.00 -6.33 -1.68
C HIS A 71 23.12 -7.44 -2.28
N LEU A 72 21.80 -7.36 -2.12
CA LEU A 72 20.87 -8.38 -2.58
C LEU A 72 20.25 -8.01 -3.93
N ARG A 73 20.37 -8.92 -4.90
CA ARG A 73 19.69 -8.80 -6.20
C ARG A 73 18.34 -9.51 -6.12
N LEU A 74 17.29 -8.74 -5.82
CA LEU A 74 15.93 -9.24 -5.66
C LEU A 74 15.11 -9.25 -6.96
N VAL A 75 15.62 -8.65 -8.05
CA VAL A 75 14.99 -8.57 -9.38
C VAL A 75 14.29 -9.88 -9.82
N PRO A 76 14.95 -11.05 -9.82
CA PRO A 76 14.32 -12.28 -10.33
C PRO A 76 13.18 -12.82 -9.46
N TYR A 77 13.04 -12.34 -8.21
CA TYR A 77 12.06 -12.86 -7.24
C TYR A 77 10.84 -11.97 -7.06
N ILE A 78 10.76 -10.84 -7.75
CA ILE A 78 9.70 -9.84 -7.52
C ILE A 78 8.33 -10.35 -7.90
N HIS A 79 8.24 -11.18 -8.93
CA HIS A 79 6.99 -11.85 -9.30
C HIS A 79 6.44 -12.75 -8.20
N HIS A 80 7.26 -13.19 -7.23
CA HIS A 80 6.80 -13.93 -6.06
C HIS A 80 6.41 -13.01 -4.89
N VAL A 81 7.09 -11.87 -4.73
CA VAL A 81 6.81 -10.91 -3.64
C VAL A 81 5.55 -10.10 -3.92
N LEU A 82 5.37 -9.63 -5.16
CA LEU A 82 4.25 -8.74 -5.51
C LEU A 82 2.86 -9.37 -5.24
N PRO A 83 2.57 -10.64 -5.58
CA PRO A 83 1.29 -11.27 -5.27
C PRO A 83 1.05 -11.39 -3.76
N ALA A 84 2.09 -11.65 -2.97
CA ALA A 84 1.98 -11.72 -1.50
C ALA A 84 1.65 -10.34 -0.91
N VAL A 85 2.32 -9.28 -1.37
CA VAL A 85 2.03 -7.89 -0.98
C VAL A 85 0.62 -7.46 -1.43
N LEU A 86 0.23 -7.79 -2.65
CA LEU A 86 -1.13 -7.54 -3.15
C LEU A 86 -2.19 -8.25 -2.32
N SER A 87 -1.93 -9.50 -1.91
CA SER A 87 -2.84 -10.24 -1.03
C SER A 87 -2.98 -9.54 0.33
N CYS A 88 -1.89 -9.01 0.90
CA CYS A 88 -1.95 -8.22 2.13
C CYS A 88 -2.72 -6.91 1.97
N LEU A 89 -2.62 -6.26 0.82
CA LEU A 89 -3.33 -5.00 0.55
C LEU A 89 -4.83 -5.24 0.35
N LEU A 90 -5.18 -6.24 -0.47
CA LEU A 90 -6.53 -6.43 -1.00
C LEU A 90 -7.36 -7.47 -0.24
N ALA A 91 -6.77 -8.25 0.67
CA ALA A 91 -7.51 -9.24 1.45
C ALA A 91 -8.68 -8.59 2.21
N ARG A 92 -9.84 -9.24 2.11
CA ARG A 92 -11.10 -8.76 2.73
C ARG A 92 -11.12 -8.94 4.24
N ASN A 93 -10.38 -9.91 4.77
CA ASN A 93 -10.32 -10.20 6.19
C ASN A 93 -8.88 -10.50 6.60
N ILE A 94 -8.26 -9.55 7.29
CA ILE A 94 -6.91 -9.67 7.83
C ILE A 94 -7.04 -9.62 9.34
N GLY A 95 -6.55 -10.62 10.06
CA GLY A 95 -6.53 -10.60 11.52
C GLY A 95 -7.87 -10.87 12.23
N GLY A 96 -8.98 -11.05 11.51
CA GLY A 96 -10.32 -11.19 12.09
C GLY A 96 -10.97 -9.84 12.45
N VAL A 97 -12.10 -9.89 13.15
CA VAL A 97 -13.02 -8.74 13.37
C VAL A 97 -12.44 -7.63 14.27
N ALA A 98 -11.37 -7.90 15.03
CA ALA A 98 -10.86 -7.02 16.09
C ALA A 98 -9.38 -6.63 15.94
N ALA A 99 -8.73 -6.94 14.81
CA ALA A 99 -7.32 -6.65 14.61
C ALA A 99 -7.10 -5.34 13.83
N ASP A 100 -6.08 -4.58 14.21
CA ASP A 100 -5.62 -3.36 13.51
C ASP A 100 -4.97 -3.68 12.16
N HIS A 101 -5.79 -4.11 11.21
CA HIS A 101 -5.36 -4.46 9.87
C HIS A 101 -4.93 -3.25 9.04
N TRP A 102 -5.27 -2.03 9.46
CA TRP A 102 -4.89 -0.79 8.78
C TRP A 102 -3.38 -0.59 8.76
N VAL A 103 -2.71 -0.87 9.89
CA VAL A 103 -1.24 -0.75 10.03
C VAL A 103 -0.52 -1.74 9.12
N VAL A 104 -1.05 -2.96 8.99
CA VAL A 104 -0.51 -3.98 8.08
C VAL A 104 -0.58 -3.50 6.63
N ARG A 105 -1.73 -2.94 6.23
CA ARG A 105 -1.92 -2.43 4.86
C ARG A 105 -1.01 -1.25 4.57
N ASP A 106 -0.81 -0.34 5.52
CA ASP A 106 0.13 0.77 5.37
C ASP A 106 1.58 0.27 5.22
N GLN A 107 1.98 -0.70 6.05
CA GLN A 107 3.30 -1.34 5.94
C GLN A 107 3.49 -2.07 4.59
N ALA A 108 2.45 -2.74 4.09
CA ALA A 108 2.47 -3.37 2.77
C ALA A 108 2.59 -2.34 1.64
N ALA A 109 1.93 -1.19 1.78
CA ALA A 109 2.05 -0.09 0.82
C ALA A 109 3.43 0.56 0.85
N GLU A 110 4.09 0.65 2.00
CA GLU A 110 5.50 1.08 2.11
C GLU A 110 6.44 0.12 1.36
N VAL A 111 6.24 -1.19 1.52
CA VAL A 111 6.99 -2.20 0.77
C VAL A 111 6.78 -2.02 -0.73
N LEU A 112 5.53 -1.85 -1.18
CA LEU A 112 5.23 -1.62 -2.59
C LEU A 112 5.87 -0.32 -3.10
N ARG A 113 5.90 0.74 -2.30
CA ARG A 113 6.53 2.03 -2.64
C ARG A 113 8.03 1.89 -2.82
N HIS A 114 8.68 1.10 -1.97
CA HIS A 114 10.11 0.83 -2.10
C HIS A 114 10.40 0.08 -3.41
N ILE A 115 9.59 -0.94 -3.75
CA ILE A 115 9.70 -1.67 -5.03
C ILE A 115 9.46 -0.73 -6.23
N ALA A 116 8.44 0.13 -6.16
CA ALA A 116 8.13 1.10 -7.22
C ALA A 116 9.21 2.16 -7.42
N ARG A 117 9.95 2.53 -6.36
CA ARG A 117 11.12 3.41 -6.49
C ARG A 117 12.31 2.68 -7.11
N GLN A 118 12.53 1.42 -6.73
CA GLN A 118 13.61 0.61 -7.28
C GLN A 118 13.45 0.35 -8.79
N SER A 119 12.21 0.22 -9.28
CA SER A 119 11.94 0.04 -10.71
C SER A 119 12.28 1.27 -11.55
N GLN A 120 12.27 2.47 -10.97
CA GLN A 120 12.73 3.67 -11.69
C GLN A 120 14.24 3.63 -11.98
N GLN A 121 14.98 2.83 -11.20
CA GLN A 121 16.44 2.69 -11.32
C GLN A 121 16.86 1.43 -12.07
N HIS A 122 15.99 0.42 -12.17
CA HIS A 122 16.34 -0.91 -12.69
C HIS A 122 15.28 -1.44 -13.68
N SER A 123 15.75 -1.94 -14.83
CA SER A 123 15.19 -2.91 -15.80
C SER A 123 13.67 -2.92 -16.12
N ASP A 124 13.36 -3.12 -17.40
CA ASP A 124 12.00 -3.23 -17.97
C ASP A 124 11.11 -4.32 -17.34
N GLU A 125 11.70 -5.37 -16.79
CA GLU A 125 10.96 -6.49 -16.18
C GLU A 125 10.11 -6.06 -14.97
N PHE A 126 10.64 -5.13 -14.15
CA PHE A 126 9.88 -4.53 -13.06
C PHE A 126 8.68 -3.75 -13.57
N SER A 127 8.87 -3.01 -14.66
CA SER A 127 7.83 -2.16 -15.24
C SER A 127 6.59 -2.98 -15.62
N MET A 128 6.81 -4.14 -16.26
CA MET A 128 5.71 -5.06 -16.63
C MET A 128 5.00 -5.66 -15.41
N ALA A 129 5.77 -6.06 -14.39
CA ALA A 129 5.19 -6.60 -13.15
C ALA A 129 4.36 -5.54 -12.42
N LEU A 130 4.88 -4.33 -12.28
CA LEU A 130 4.20 -3.21 -11.62
C LEU A 130 2.99 -2.73 -12.41
N ALA A 131 3.02 -2.72 -13.74
CA ALA A 131 1.86 -2.39 -14.56
C ALA A 131 0.68 -3.36 -14.31
N ARG A 132 0.96 -4.65 -14.13
CA ARG A 132 -0.06 -5.64 -13.73
C ARG A 132 -0.62 -5.33 -12.35
N VAL A 133 0.24 -5.05 -11.37
CA VAL A 133 -0.16 -4.67 -10.00
C VAL A 133 -1.04 -3.42 -10.01
N GLN A 134 -0.64 -2.38 -10.76
CA GLN A 134 -1.43 -1.16 -10.93
C GLN A 134 -2.82 -1.46 -11.51
N SER A 135 -2.89 -2.29 -12.55
CA SER A 135 -4.15 -2.66 -13.19
C SER A 135 -5.08 -3.40 -12.24
N THR A 136 -4.54 -4.31 -11.42
CA THR A 136 -5.30 -4.99 -10.37
C THR A 136 -5.78 -4.02 -9.29
N LEU A 137 -4.93 -3.08 -8.85
CA LEU A 137 -5.30 -2.08 -7.85
C LEU A 137 -6.40 -1.14 -8.37
N MET A 138 -6.29 -0.69 -9.62
CA MET A 138 -7.33 0.13 -10.26
C MET A 138 -8.67 -0.62 -10.36
N GLY A 139 -8.64 -1.91 -10.73
CA GLY A 139 -9.85 -2.74 -10.75
C GLY A 139 -10.48 -2.91 -9.36
N SER A 140 -9.65 -3.15 -8.34
CA SER A 140 -10.10 -3.34 -6.96
C SER A 140 -10.69 -2.08 -6.30
N LEU A 141 -10.41 -0.90 -6.84
CA LEU A 141 -11.01 0.36 -6.37
C LEU A 141 -12.55 0.38 -6.57
N PHE A 142 -13.05 -0.39 -7.54
CA PHE A 142 -14.48 -0.51 -7.83
C PHE A 142 -15.20 -1.61 -7.03
N GLU A 143 -14.51 -2.32 -6.15
CA GLU A 143 -15.10 -3.33 -5.26
C GLU A 143 -16.05 -2.71 -4.23
N LYS A 144 -16.83 -3.53 -3.52
CA LYS A 144 -17.78 -3.07 -2.48
C LYS A 144 -17.18 -2.99 -1.07
N ALA A 145 -16.07 -3.68 -0.81
CA ALA A 145 -15.46 -3.77 0.52
C ALA A 145 -14.59 -2.53 0.82
N PRO A 146 -14.88 -1.74 1.87
CA PRO A 146 -14.13 -0.53 2.19
C PRO A 146 -12.67 -0.81 2.54
N GLU A 147 -12.36 -1.98 3.09
CA GLU A 147 -11.01 -2.40 3.45
C GLU A 147 -10.15 -2.66 2.21
N THR A 148 -10.73 -3.31 1.20
CA THR A 148 -10.07 -3.52 -0.09
C THR A 148 -9.87 -2.17 -0.79
N GLN A 149 -10.89 -1.31 -0.82
CA GLN A 149 -10.80 0.03 -1.41
C GLN A 149 -9.70 0.87 -0.76
N TYR A 150 -9.59 0.84 0.57
CA TYR A 150 -8.50 1.51 1.28
C TYR A 150 -7.15 0.95 0.87
N GLY A 151 -6.99 -0.38 0.86
CA GLY A 151 -5.75 -1.02 0.41
C GLY A 151 -5.37 -0.64 -1.02
N SER A 152 -6.34 -0.56 -1.93
CA SER A 152 -6.14 -0.11 -3.30
C SER A 152 -5.65 1.33 -3.37
N LEU A 153 -6.29 2.21 -2.59
CA LEU A 153 -5.98 3.63 -2.57
C LEU A 153 -4.58 3.90 -2.01
N VAL A 154 -4.24 3.29 -0.86
CA VAL A 154 -2.91 3.41 -0.25
C VAL A 154 -1.83 2.75 -1.12
N GLY A 155 -2.15 1.63 -1.79
CA GLY A 155 -1.28 1.01 -2.79
C GLY A 155 -1.05 1.92 -4.01
N LEU A 156 -2.06 2.61 -4.51
CA LEU A 156 -1.93 3.54 -5.64
C LEU A 156 -1.08 4.77 -5.29
N MET A 157 -1.12 5.23 -4.04
CA MET A 157 -0.23 6.30 -3.56
C MET A 157 1.26 5.94 -3.69
N ALA A 158 1.61 4.64 -3.73
CA ALA A 158 2.98 4.19 -3.88
C ALA A 158 3.57 4.44 -5.28
N PHE A 159 2.74 4.51 -6.33
CA PHE A 159 3.16 4.68 -7.72
C PHE A 159 3.32 6.15 -8.16
N GLY A 160 2.72 7.08 -7.40
CA GLY A 160 2.78 8.50 -7.66
C GLY A 160 1.50 9.11 -8.22
N VAL A 161 1.51 10.45 -8.33
CA VAL A 161 0.31 11.25 -8.64
C VAL A 161 -0.29 10.98 -10.03
N PRO A 162 0.48 10.76 -11.12
CA PRO A 162 -0.12 10.54 -12.44
C PRO A 162 -1.03 9.31 -12.52
N VAL A 163 -0.59 8.19 -11.94
CA VAL A 163 -1.37 6.94 -11.88
C VAL A 163 -2.57 7.11 -10.94
N LEU A 164 -2.36 7.80 -9.82
CA LEU A 164 -3.39 8.10 -8.84
C LEU A 164 -4.52 8.95 -9.45
N LEU A 165 -4.19 9.98 -10.24
CA LEU A 165 -5.18 10.81 -10.95
C LEU A 165 -6.03 9.97 -11.90
N HIS A 166 -5.40 9.11 -12.70
CA HIS A 166 -6.11 8.25 -13.64
C HIS A 166 -7.10 7.29 -12.95
N ALA A 167 -6.74 6.78 -11.77
CA ALA A 167 -7.58 5.86 -11.00
C ALA A 167 -8.67 6.55 -10.16
N VAL A 168 -8.35 7.69 -9.56
CA VAL A 168 -9.20 8.35 -8.56
C VAL A 168 -10.30 9.16 -9.24
N VAL A 169 -10.00 9.92 -10.30
CA VAL A 169 -10.96 10.76 -11.01
C VAL A 169 -12.28 10.02 -11.36
N PRO A 170 -12.27 8.83 -11.98
CA PRO A 170 -13.51 8.10 -12.27
C PRO A 170 -14.21 7.57 -11.02
N SER A 171 -13.48 7.40 -9.92
CA SER A 171 -13.96 6.79 -8.67
C SER A 171 -14.54 7.82 -7.69
N VAL A 172 -14.16 9.10 -7.79
CA VAL A 172 -14.60 10.18 -6.88
C VAL A 172 -16.12 10.27 -6.76
N LYS A 173 -16.84 10.18 -7.89
CA LYS A 173 -18.32 10.28 -7.91
C LYS A 173 -18.96 9.20 -7.04
N ARG A 174 -18.35 8.01 -7.00
CA ARG A 174 -18.84 6.89 -6.19
C ARG A 174 -18.65 7.15 -4.71
N TYR A 175 -17.57 7.82 -4.29
CA TYR A 175 -17.32 8.09 -2.88
C TYR A 175 -18.18 9.22 -2.28
N SER A 176 -18.96 9.95 -3.10
CA SER A 176 -19.85 11.04 -2.65
C SER A 176 -20.75 10.66 -1.47
N HIS A 177 -21.31 9.44 -1.45
CA HIS A 177 -22.18 8.95 -0.38
C HIS A 177 -21.47 8.74 0.97
N LEU A 178 -20.15 8.52 1.00
CA LEU A 178 -19.37 8.42 2.24
C LEU A 178 -19.27 9.77 2.97
N PHE A 179 -19.41 10.88 2.25
CA PHE A 179 -19.30 12.22 2.83
C PHE A 179 -20.64 12.82 3.24
N HIS A 180 -21.73 12.41 2.59
CA HIS A 180 -23.06 12.98 2.79
C HIS A 180 -23.98 12.11 3.65
N GLY A 181 -23.61 10.88 4.00
CA GLY A 181 -24.45 9.93 4.74
C GLY A 181 -23.97 9.61 6.16
N THR A 182 -24.92 9.21 7.04
CA THR A 182 -24.68 8.64 8.38
C THR A 182 -23.89 7.32 8.35
N ASN A 183 -23.69 6.75 7.17
CA ASN A 183 -22.85 5.56 6.93
C ASN A 183 -21.35 5.82 7.19
N GLY A 184 -20.92 7.09 7.34
CA GLY A 184 -19.52 7.46 7.61
C GLY A 184 -18.99 7.12 9.01
N CYS A 185 -19.84 6.67 9.94
CA CYS A 185 -19.46 6.47 11.35
C CYS A 185 -18.75 5.13 11.63
N SER A 186 -18.74 4.19 10.68
CA SER A 186 -17.96 2.97 10.82
C SER A 186 -16.47 3.31 10.76
N HIS A 187 -15.67 2.74 11.66
CA HIS A 187 -14.21 2.94 11.70
C HIS A 187 -13.56 2.72 10.32
N ALA A 188 -14.06 1.76 9.54
CA ALA A 188 -13.57 1.50 8.19
C ALA A 188 -13.86 2.61 7.18
N ASN A 189 -15.03 3.24 7.30
CA ASN A 189 -15.42 4.34 6.42
C ASN A 189 -14.71 5.64 6.79
N LEU A 190 -14.37 5.82 8.08
CA LEU A 190 -13.56 6.94 8.55
C LEU A 190 -12.13 6.88 8.00
N GLU A 191 -11.47 5.72 8.10
CA GLU A 191 -10.12 5.51 7.57
C GLU A 191 -10.08 5.65 6.05
N LEU A 192 -11.07 5.09 5.34
CA LEU A 192 -11.20 5.26 3.89
C LEU A 192 -11.37 6.73 3.50
N ARG A 193 -12.20 7.47 4.23
CA ARG A 193 -12.39 8.90 4.02
C ARG A 193 -11.08 9.65 4.25
N ALA A 194 -10.36 9.41 5.34
CA ALA A 194 -9.09 10.06 5.64
C ALA A 194 -8.03 9.79 4.55
N ALA A 195 -7.94 8.55 4.07
CA ALA A 195 -7.05 8.19 2.98
C ALA A 195 -7.43 8.89 1.66
N LEU A 196 -8.74 8.97 1.33
CA LEU A 196 -9.21 9.67 0.13
C LEU A 196 -8.90 11.17 0.20
N MET A 197 -9.09 11.79 1.36
CA MET A 197 -8.73 13.21 1.57
C MET A 197 -7.23 13.44 1.40
N THR A 198 -6.39 12.54 1.91
CA THR A 198 -4.94 12.62 1.75
C THR A 198 -4.53 12.47 0.29
N VAL A 199 -5.17 11.56 -0.45
CA VAL A 199 -4.97 11.38 -1.88
C VAL A 199 -5.36 12.61 -2.68
N LEU A 200 -6.56 13.14 -2.45
CA LEU A 200 -7.04 14.33 -3.12
C LEU A 200 -6.14 15.54 -2.81
N GLY A 201 -5.70 15.69 -1.56
CA GLY A 201 -4.73 16.72 -1.18
C GLY A 201 -3.40 16.60 -1.95
N ARG A 202 -2.83 15.40 -2.07
CA ARG A 202 -1.61 15.15 -2.86
C ARG A 202 -1.80 15.40 -4.36
N CYS A 203 -2.98 15.09 -4.90
CA CYS A 203 -3.34 15.36 -6.29
C CYS A 203 -3.48 16.87 -6.56
N MET A 204 -4.11 17.61 -5.65
CA MET A 204 -4.32 19.05 -5.77
C MET A 204 -3.02 19.85 -5.60
N ALA A 205 -2.12 19.39 -4.72
CA ALA A 205 -0.79 19.98 -4.54
C ALA A 205 0.15 19.73 -5.74
N TRP A 206 -0.23 18.88 -6.68
CA TRP A 206 0.61 18.55 -7.83
C TRP A 206 0.56 19.68 -8.87
N GLN A 207 1.64 20.46 -8.91
CA GLN A 207 1.82 21.74 -9.63
C GLN A 207 1.72 21.70 -11.17
N HIS A 208 1.34 20.59 -11.80
CA HIS A 208 1.11 20.58 -13.26
C HIS A 208 -0.30 21.07 -13.54
N GLY A 209 -0.43 22.40 -13.73
CA GLY A 209 -1.67 23.20 -13.73
C GLY A 209 -2.82 22.80 -14.67
N ALA A 210 -2.69 21.79 -15.53
CA ALA A 210 -3.80 21.31 -16.35
C ALA A 210 -4.70 20.28 -15.64
N TYR A 211 -4.18 19.55 -14.65
CA TYR A 211 -4.94 18.51 -13.95
C TYR A 211 -5.64 19.01 -12.68
N ALA A 212 -5.15 20.10 -12.08
CA ALA A 212 -5.77 20.71 -10.91
C ALA A 212 -7.23 21.12 -11.20
N ASP A 213 -7.49 21.70 -12.37
CA ASP A 213 -8.83 22.09 -12.79
C ASP A 213 -9.75 20.89 -13.03
N VAL A 214 -9.22 19.80 -13.58
CA VAL A 214 -9.99 18.57 -13.84
C VAL A 214 -10.37 17.90 -12.53
N VAL A 215 -9.44 17.80 -11.58
CA VAL A 215 -9.69 17.27 -10.24
C VAL A 215 -10.65 18.17 -9.48
N TRP A 216 -10.46 19.48 -9.53
CA TRP A 216 -11.34 20.45 -8.88
C TRP A 216 -12.77 20.37 -9.43
N ARG A 217 -12.95 20.28 -10.76
CA ARG A 217 -14.27 20.06 -11.38
C ARG A 217 -14.89 18.75 -10.96
N ALA A 218 -14.13 17.65 -10.95
CA ALA A 218 -14.63 16.35 -10.53
C ALA A 218 -15.04 16.32 -9.04
N VAL A 219 -14.28 17.01 -8.17
CA VAL A 219 -14.57 17.19 -6.74
C VAL A 219 -15.79 18.10 -6.55
N SER A 220 -15.93 19.14 -7.37
CA SER A 220 -17.07 20.05 -7.39
C SER A 220 -18.36 19.37 -7.82
N ASP A 221 -18.33 18.59 -8.90
CA ASP A 221 -19.46 17.80 -9.40
C ASP A 221 -19.89 16.71 -8.40
N ALA A 222 -18.96 16.25 -7.55
CA ALA A 222 -19.24 15.29 -6.48
C ALA A 222 -19.71 15.94 -5.17
N GLY A 223 -19.79 17.27 -5.09
CA GLY A 223 -20.20 18.01 -3.88
C GLY A 223 -19.19 17.97 -2.73
N LEU A 224 -17.93 17.63 -3.00
CA LEU A 224 -16.89 17.41 -1.99
C LEU A 224 -16.09 18.67 -1.63
N VAL A 225 -16.46 19.82 -2.21
CA VAL A 225 -15.74 21.10 -2.09
C VAL A 225 -15.55 21.54 -0.64
N GLN A 226 -16.58 21.39 0.21
CA GLN A 226 -16.50 21.78 1.62
C GLN A 226 -15.56 20.90 2.45
N ALA A 227 -15.41 19.62 2.10
CA ALA A 227 -14.51 18.70 2.78
C ALA A 227 -13.04 18.92 2.35
N VAL A 228 -12.82 19.22 1.07
CA VAL A 228 -11.48 19.39 0.48
C VAL A 228 -10.91 20.79 0.73
N GLY A 229 -11.76 21.81 0.81
CA GLY A 229 -11.35 23.20 1.06
C GLY A 229 -10.65 23.44 2.42
N ALA A 230 -10.72 22.49 3.36
CA ALA A 230 -10.01 22.57 4.63
C ALA A 230 -8.52 22.16 4.55
N ILE A 231 -8.08 21.52 3.45
CA ILE A 231 -6.73 20.91 3.33
C ILE A 231 -5.87 21.58 2.24
N ALA A 232 -6.46 22.23 1.23
CA ALA A 232 -5.71 22.90 0.17
C ALA A 232 -6.34 24.26 -0.18
N PRO A 233 -5.55 25.35 -0.24
CA PRO A 233 -6.04 26.62 -0.78
C PRO A 233 -6.40 26.42 -2.25
N ALA A 234 -7.51 27.04 -2.67
CA ALA A 234 -7.94 27.05 -4.06
C ALA A 234 -6.77 27.47 -4.97
N PRO A 235 -6.61 26.87 -6.16
CA PRO A 235 -5.62 27.37 -7.11
C PRO A 235 -5.93 28.84 -7.38
N GLU A 236 -4.99 29.73 -7.05
CA GLU A 236 -5.10 31.14 -7.40
C GLU A 236 -5.20 31.22 -8.92
N VAL A 237 -6.39 31.61 -9.38
CA VAL A 237 -6.69 31.88 -10.78
C VAL A 237 -5.85 33.08 -11.18
N HIS A 238 -4.64 32.85 -11.68
CA HIS A 238 -3.94 33.87 -12.45
C HIS A 238 -4.64 33.93 -13.82
N LEU A 239 -5.51 34.94 -13.93
CA LEU A 239 -6.06 35.53 -15.14
C LEU A 239 -5.00 35.70 -16.24
#